data_AF-A0A415E6G8-F1
#
_entry.id   AF-A0A415E6G8-F1
#
_cell.length_a   1.000
_cell.length_b   1.000
_cell.length_c   1.000
_cell.angle_alpha   90.00
_cell.angle_beta   90.00
_cell.angle_gamma   90.00
#
_symmetry.space_group_name_H-M   'P 1'
#
loop_
_entity.id
_entity.type
_entity.pdbx_description
1 polymer ?
#
loop_
_entity_poly.entity_id
_entity_poly.type
_entity_poly.pdbx_seq_one_letter_code
_entity_poly.pdbx_strand_id
1 'polypeptide(L)'
;MNTEKKEDTLVRNYKDSVFRMLFNEKKNLIELYNALFDADYDEDTPLEFETIEEVLFKTIKNDIAFTIEDRYIVLVEHQSTINENMAVRDLVYFSTIIQNMFSNKDFYRRKALILPNPSFIVLYNGTEELPDFETIRLSDQYRLEEENPALQLTVKVYNVNEGSATELLNKCKILWEYSRFVAIV
;
A
#
# COMPACT_ATOMS: atom_id res chain seq x y z
N MET A 1 15.73 -20.78 -18.72
CA MET A 1 16.13 -20.61 -17.29
C MET A 1 16.78 -19.27 -16.94
N ASN A 2 17.93 -18.84 -17.49
CA ASN A 2 18.53 -17.53 -17.11
C ASN A 2 17.96 -16.30 -17.86
N THR A 3 17.33 -16.49 -19.02
CA THR A 3 16.79 -15.40 -19.84
C THR A 3 15.38 -15.00 -19.41
N GLU A 4 14.48 -15.97 -19.20
CA GLU A 4 13.10 -15.74 -18.72
C GLU A 4 13.08 -15.03 -17.36
N LYS A 5 13.89 -15.51 -16.40
CA LYS A 5 14.00 -14.88 -15.08
C LYS A 5 14.51 -13.43 -15.14
N LYS A 6 15.30 -13.10 -16.17
CA LYS A 6 15.84 -11.76 -16.39
C LYS A 6 14.80 -10.85 -17.05
N GLU A 7 13.99 -11.36 -17.97
CA GLU A 7 12.85 -10.66 -18.59
C GLU A 7 11.75 -10.35 -17.57
N ASP A 8 11.35 -11.32 -16.74
CA ASP A 8 10.37 -11.11 -15.66
C ASP A 8 10.82 -10.02 -14.68
N THR A 9 12.11 -10.01 -14.35
CA THR A 9 12.70 -9.00 -13.47
C THR A 9 12.69 -7.61 -14.11
N LEU A 10 12.90 -7.51 -15.43
CA LEU A 10 12.86 -6.24 -16.16
C LEU A 10 11.44 -5.68 -16.25
N VAL A 11 10.45 -6.53 -16.56
CA VAL A 11 9.03 -6.14 -16.62
C VAL A 11 8.55 -5.67 -15.25
N ARG A 12 8.88 -6.41 -14.17
CA ARG A 12 8.54 -6.00 -12.80
C ARG A 12 9.08 -4.61 -12.46
N ASN A 13 10.38 -4.39 -12.67
CA ASN A 13 11.01 -3.10 -12.39
C ASN A 13 10.41 -1.95 -13.22
N TYR A 14 9.96 -2.25 -14.44
CA TYR A 14 9.32 -1.27 -15.32
C TYR A 14 7.96 -0.83 -14.79
N LYS A 15 7.08 -1.80 -14.49
CA LYS A 15 5.75 -1.53 -13.93
C LYS A 15 5.84 -0.78 -12.59
N ASP A 16 6.82 -1.13 -11.75
CA ASP A 16 7.13 -0.46 -10.47
C ASP A 16 7.53 1.01 -10.70
N SER A 17 8.38 1.28 -11.70
CA SER A 17 8.86 2.63 -11.99
C SER A 17 7.75 3.55 -12.51
N VAL A 18 6.87 3.03 -13.37
CA VAL A 18 5.74 3.80 -13.92
C VAL A 18 4.72 4.10 -12.82
N PHE A 19 4.38 3.12 -11.97
CA PHE A 19 3.47 3.34 -10.84
C PHE A 19 3.94 4.49 -9.95
N ARG A 20 5.22 4.45 -9.57
CA ARG A 20 5.84 5.50 -8.74
C ARG A 20 5.84 6.86 -9.42
N MET A 21 6.15 6.90 -10.71
CA MET A 21 6.11 8.14 -11.47
C MET A 21 4.70 8.76 -11.45
N LEU A 22 3.66 7.95 -11.62
CA LEU A 22 2.28 8.43 -11.61
C LEU A 22 1.83 8.91 -10.22
N PHE A 23 2.08 8.12 -9.17
CA PHE A 23 1.55 8.42 -7.83
C PHE A 23 2.49 9.25 -6.93
N ASN A 24 3.65 9.66 -7.44
CA ASN A 24 4.41 10.78 -6.86
C ASN A 24 3.78 12.13 -7.17
N GLU A 25 2.87 12.22 -8.15
CA GLU A 25 2.11 13.43 -8.42
C GLU A 25 0.97 13.59 -7.40
N LYS A 26 0.98 14.70 -6.67
CA LYS A 26 0.02 15.02 -5.59
C LYS A 26 -1.45 14.78 -6.02
N LYS A 27 -1.79 15.28 -7.21
CA LYS A 27 -3.13 15.14 -7.81
C LYS A 27 -3.56 13.69 -7.96
N ASN A 28 -2.67 12.85 -8.51
CA ASN A 28 -2.95 11.44 -8.76
C ASN A 28 -3.06 10.66 -7.44
N LEU A 29 -2.28 11.06 -6.43
CA LEU A 29 -2.36 10.46 -5.09
C LEU A 29 -3.67 10.81 -4.36
N ILE A 30 -4.17 12.05 -4.51
CA ILE A 30 -5.49 12.46 -4.01
C ILE A 30 -6.61 11.69 -4.73
N GLU A 31 -6.53 11.55 -6.05
CA GLU A 31 -7.50 10.77 -6.83
C GLU A 31 -7.56 9.31 -6.34
N LEU A 32 -6.40 8.69 -6.12
CA LEU A 32 -6.32 7.34 -5.57
C LEU A 32 -6.89 7.26 -4.16
N TYR A 33 -6.60 8.24 -3.29
CA TYR A 33 -7.18 8.29 -1.95
C TYR A 33 -8.70 8.35 -2.01
N ASN A 34 -9.25 9.28 -2.79
CA ASN A 34 -10.70 9.46 -2.93
C ASN A 34 -11.37 8.16 -3.36
N ALA A 35 -10.76 7.45 -4.31
CA ALA A 35 -11.25 6.17 -4.80
C ALA A 35 -11.15 5.03 -3.75
N LEU A 36 -10.11 5.01 -2.92
CA LEU A 36 -9.90 3.98 -1.90
C LEU A 36 -10.80 4.13 -0.67
N PHE A 37 -11.20 5.36 -0.35
CA PHE A 37 -11.86 5.70 0.91
C PHE A 37 -13.23 6.37 0.75
N ASP A 38 -13.76 6.43 -0.48
CA ASP A 38 -15.01 7.13 -0.78
C ASP A 38 -15.00 8.57 -0.27
N ALA A 39 -13.86 9.25 -0.49
CA ALA A 39 -13.66 10.65 -0.15
C ALA A 39 -13.78 11.55 -1.39
N ASP A 40 -13.83 12.86 -1.14
CA ASP A 40 -14.04 13.88 -2.18
C ASP A 40 -13.11 15.08 -1.93
N TYR A 41 -11.81 14.79 -1.76
CA TYR A 41 -10.79 15.81 -1.58
C TYR A 41 -10.45 16.47 -2.93
N ASP A 42 -10.39 17.80 -2.93
CA ASP A 42 -9.91 18.58 -4.06
C ASP A 42 -8.40 18.38 -4.28
N GLU A 43 -7.91 18.60 -5.50
CA GLU A 43 -6.49 18.49 -5.87
C GLU A 43 -5.57 19.43 -5.05
N ASP A 44 -6.15 20.53 -4.55
CA ASP A 44 -5.48 21.52 -3.72
C ASP A 44 -5.39 21.10 -2.24
N THR A 45 -6.09 20.05 -1.81
CA THR A 45 -6.08 19.52 -0.44
C THR A 45 -4.64 19.36 0.03
N PRO A 46 -4.25 19.96 1.18
CA PRO A 46 -2.91 19.81 1.71
C PRO A 46 -2.58 18.33 1.91
N LEU A 47 -1.65 17.82 1.10
CA LEU A 47 -0.98 16.58 1.43
C LEU A 47 0.18 16.98 2.31
N GLU A 48 0.07 16.67 3.59
CA GLU A 48 1.27 16.53 4.40
C GLU A 48 1.92 15.23 3.94
N PHE A 49 2.75 15.32 2.91
CA PHE A 49 3.89 14.43 2.82
C PHE A 49 4.71 14.75 4.07
N GLU A 50 4.36 14.14 5.22
CA GLU A 50 5.39 13.94 6.22
C GLU A 50 6.52 13.31 5.44
N THR A 51 7.63 14.02 5.30
CA THR A 51 8.79 13.59 4.55
C THR A 51 9.38 12.39 5.26
N ILE A 52 8.74 11.25 5.01
CA ILE A 52 9.26 9.90 5.04
C ILE A 52 10.39 9.76 4.02
N GLU A 53 10.69 10.81 3.24
CA GLU A 53 11.88 10.98 2.40
C GLU A 53 13.18 10.54 3.11
N GLU A 54 13.27 10.67 4.44
CA GLU A 54 14.43 10.12 5.18
C GLU A 54 14.20 8.76 5.85
N VAL A 55 12.97 8.38 6.19
CA VAL A 55 12.69 7.22 7.07
C VAL A 55 12.33 5.93 6.30
N LEU A 56 11.56 5.99 5.20
CA LEU A 56 11.18 4.77 4.45
C LEU A 56 11.68 4.73 3.01
N PHE A 57 12.02 5.87 2.39
CA PHE A 57 12.50 5.88 1.00
C PHE A 57 13.82 5.11 0.79
N LYS A 58 14.62 4.90 1.84
CA LYS A 58 15.89 4.18 1.74
C LYS A 58 15.77 2.67 1.87
N THR A 59 14.67 2.14 2.40
CA THR A 59 14.70 0.75 2.87
C THR A 59 14.08 -0.23 1.89
N ILE A 60 12.94 0.07 1.22
CA ILE A 60 12.35 -0.90 0.28
C ILE A 60 11.75 -0.21 -0.96
N LYS A 61 12.16 -0.73 -2.12
CA LYS A 61 12.15 -0.08 -3.44
C LYS A 61 10.77 0.13 -4.09
N ASN A 62 9.64 -0.20 -3.45
CA ASN A 62 8.33 -0.27 -4.13
C ASN A 62 7.13 0.40 -3.42
N ASP A 63 7.25 0.88 -2.18
CA ASP A 63 6.08 1.33 -1.37
C ASP A 63 5.87 2.86 -1.38
N ILE A 64 4.61 3.32 -1.29
CA ILE A 64 4.21 4.72 -1.11
C ILE A 64 3.51 4.85 0.25
N ALA A 65 4.01 5.72 1.13
CA ALA A 65 3.36 6.02 2.40
C ALA A 65 3.07 7.53 2.49
N PHE A 66 1.86 7.90 2.89
CA PHE A 66 1.42 9.29 2.99
C PHE A 66 0.28 9.47 3.98
N THR A 67 0.03 10.71 4.40
CA THR A 67 -1.00 11.07 5.37
C THR A 67 -1.98 12.08 4.77
N ILE A 68 -3.29 11.88 5.00
CA ILE A 68 -4.34 12.89 4.79
C ILE A 68 -5.25 12.89 6.01
N GLU A 69 -5.48 14.06 6.62
CA GLU A 69 -6.34 14.26 7.80
C GLU A 69 -6.15 13.19 8.90
N ASP A 70 -4.92 13.06 9.42
CA ASP A 70 -4.57 12.10 10.48
C ASP A 70 -4.80 10.61 10.14
N ARG A 71 -5.09 10.27 8.88
CA ARG A 71 -5.08 8.89 8.38
C ARG A 71 -3.76 8.60 7.70
N TYR A 72 -3.00 7.69 8.28
CA TYR A 72 -1.76 7.21 7.70
C TYR A 72 -2.06 6.07 6.74
N ILE A 73 -1.69 6.23 5.48
CA ILE A 73 -1.86 5.20 4.47
C ILE A 73 -0.51 4.65 4.14
N VAL A 74 -0.37 3.35 4.33
CA VAL A 74 0.76 2.57 3.83
C VAL A 74 0.25 1.85 2.58
N LEU A 75 0.48 2.45 1.41
CA LEU A 75 0.28 1.77 0.14
C LEU A 75 1.51 0.92 -0.11
N VAL A 76 1.36 -0.37 0.12
CA VAL A 76 2.44 -1.33 -0.07
C VAL A 76 2.20 -2.00 -1.41
N GLU A 77 3.11 -1.71 -2.31
CA GLU A 77 3.42 -2.51 -3.48
C GLU A 77 2.36 -2.77 -4.55
N HIS A 78 2.80 -2.42 -5.75
CA HIS A 78 2.66 -3.24 -6.93
C HIS A 78 3.32 -4.62 -6.71
N GLN A 79 2.54 -5.70 -6.72
CA GLN A 79 3.05 -7.08 -6.70
C GLN A 79 2.63 -7.83 -7.96
N SER A 80 3.61 -8.36 -8.68
CA SER A 80 3.40 -9.29 -9.80
C SER A 80 3.13 -10.74 -9.35
N THR A 81 3.28 -11.02 -8.05
CA THR A 81 3.07 -12.34 -7.41
C THR A 81 2.56 -12.09 -5.99
N ILE A 82 1.52 -12.81 -5.56
CA ILE A 82 0.96 -12.64 -4.22
C ILE A 82 2.03 -12.97 -3.17
N ASN A 83 2.13 -12.11 -2.17
CA ASN A 83 2.95 -12.34 -1.00
C ASN A 83 2.04 -12.49 0.23
N GLU A 84 1.84 -13.71 0.71
CA GLU A 84 1.01 -13.93 1.91
C GLU A 84 1.61 -13.27 3.16
N ASN A 85 2.92 -12.94 3.14
CA ASN A 85 3.62 -12.32 4.28
C ASN A 85 3.43 -10.80 4.34
N MET A 86 2.54 -10.21 3.52
CA MET A 86 2.30 -8.77 3.52
C MET A 86 1.89 -8.25 4.89
N ALA A 87 1.02 -8.96 5.62
CA ALA A 87 0.60 -8.52 6.95
C ALA A 87 1.77 -8.46 7.97
N VAL A 88 2.74 -9.37 7.87
CA VAL A 88 3.95 -9.35 8.72
C VAL A 88 4.86 -8.19 8.35
N ARG A 89 5.05 -7.98 7.04
CA ARG A 89 5.90 -6.90 6.53
C ARG A 89 5.36 -5.54 6.92
N ASP A 90 4.05 -5.34 6.79
CA ASP A 90 3.34 -4.12 7.15
C ASP A 90 3.41 -3.84 8.66
N LEU A 91 3.35 -4.88 9.49
CA LEU A 91 3.55 -4.74 10.93
C LEU A 91 4.95 -4.18 11.25
N VAL A 92 5.99 -4.70 10.59
CA VAL A 92 7.37 -4.22 10.78
C VAL A 92 7.52 -2.77 10.32
N TYR A 93 6.91 -2.42 9.20
CA TYR A 93 6.91 -1.03 8.71
C TYR A 93 6.21 -0.09 9.65
N PHE A 94 4.99 -0.41 10.03
CA PHE A 94 4.20 0.45 10.90
C PHE A 94 4.87 0.64 12.26
N SER A 95 5.50 -0.41 12.79
CA SER A 95 6.31 -0.31 14.01
C SER A 95 7.48 0.66 13.85
N THR A 96 8.14 0.66 12.68
CA THR A 96 9.23 1.59 12.35
C THR A 96 8.73 3.03 12.24
N ILE A 97 7.57 3.23 11.61
CA ILE A 97 6.92 4.56 11.52
C ILE A 97 6.65 5.10 12.93
N ILE A 98 6.00 4.31 13.79
CA ILE A 98 5.71 4.69 15.17
C ILE A 98 7.00 5.04 15.93
N GLN A 99 8.06 4.25 15.78
CA GLN A 99 9.35 4.54 16.43
C GLN A 99 9.96 5.88 16.02
N ASN A 100 9.73 6.32 14.78
CA ASN A 100 10.24 7.60 14.29
C ASN A 100 9.32 8.79 14.62
N MET A 101 8.03 8.55 14.85
CA MET A 101 7.07 9.57 15.26
C MET A 101 7.26 10.05 16.71
N PHE A 102 7.83 9.21 17.59
CA PHE A 102 7.92 9.51 19.02
C PHE A 102 9.34 9.36 19.57
N SER A 103 9.69 10.19 20.54
CA SER A 103 10.96 10.02 21.25
C SER A 103 10.90 8.83 22.22
N ASN A 104 12.05 8.28 22.59
CA ASN A 104 12.12 7.23 23.63
C ASN A 104 11.40 7.64 24.93
N LYS A 105 11.41 8.94 25.29
CA LYS A 105 10.75 9.43 26.52
C LYS A 105 9.23 9.40 26.42
N ASP A 106 8.68 9.58 25.21
CA ASP A 106 7.24 9.57 25.00
C ASP A 106 6.62 8.22 25.34
N PHE A 107 7.31 7.11 25.04
CA PHE A 107 6.85 5.76 25.37
C PHE A 107 6.73 5.48 26.87
N TYR A 108 7.41 6.23 27.73
CA TYR A 108 7.35 6.07 29.18
C TYR A 108 6.40 7.04 29.88
N ARG A 109 5.72 7.92 29.13
CA ARG A 109 4.80 8.91 29.72
C ARG A 109 3.47 8.25 30.10
N ARG A 110 2.81 8.78 31.13
CA ARG A 110 1.50 8.24 31.60
C ARG A 110 0.37 8.40 30.59
N LYS A 111 0.38 9.49 29.80
CA LYS A 111 -0.66 9.79 28.81
C LYS A 111 -0.41 8.99 27.53
N ALA A 112 -1.45 8.36 27.01
CA ALA A 112 -1.40 7.62 25.75
C ALA A 112 -0.74 8.41 24.61
N LEU A 113 -0.03 7.69 23.74
CA LEU A 113 0.37 8.19 22.43
C LEU A 113 -0.88 8.20 21.54
N ILE A 114 -1.05 9.26 20.77
CA ILE A 114 -2.12 9.34 19.77
C ILE A 114 -1.47 9.00 18.44
N LEU A 115 -1.92 7.90 17.85
CA LEU A 115 -1.43 7.42 16.56
C LEU A 115 -2.44 7.81 15.47
N PRO A 116 -1.97 8.12 14.26
CA PRO A 116 -2.87 8.17 13.12
C PRO A 116 -3.44 6.77 12.85
N ASN A 117 -4.64 6.73 12.27
CA ASN A 117 -5.25 5.45 11.89
C ASN A 117 -4.51 4.87 10.67
N PRO A 118 -3.96 3.64 10.75
CA PRO A 118 -3.29 3.03 9.61
C PRO A 118 -4.29 2.44 8.61
N SER A 119 -3.94 2.46 7.34
CA SER A 119 -4.58 1.67 6.28
C SER A 119 -3.51 0.98 5.44
N PHE A 120 -3.58 -0.35 5.37
CA PHE A 120 -2.64 -1.20 4.64
C PHE A 120 -3.30 -1.71 3.36
N ILE A 121 -2.74 -1.35 2.21
CA ILE A 121 -3.36 -1.58 0.90
C ILE A 121 -2.33 -2.11 -0.07
N VAL A 122 -2.70 -3.17 -0.80
CA VAL A 122 -1.94 -3.75 -1.91
C VAL A 122 -2.73 -3.59 -3.20
N LEU A 123 -2.04 -3.16 -4.25
CA LEU A 123 -2.58 -3.09 -5.61
C LEU A 123 -1.95 -4.21 -6.43
N TYR A 124 -2.71 -5.27 -6.68
CA TYR A 124 -2.26 -6.46 -7.38
C TYR A 124 -2.51 -6.37 -8.89
N ASN A 125 -1.47 -6.62 -9.69
CA ASN A 125 -1.58 -6.74 -11.15
C ASN A 125 -0.62 -7.80 -11.71
N GLY A 126 -0.47 -8.88 -10.93
CA GLY A 126 0.20 -10.09 -11.37
C GLY A 126 -0.63 -10.89 -12.36
N THR A 127 -0.07 -12.01 -12.79
CA THR A 127 -0.67 -12.89 -13.81
C THR A 127 -1.53 -14.01 -13.23
N GLU A 128 -1.48 -14.22 -11.92
CA GLU A 128 -2.31 -15.22 -11.24
C GLU A 128 -3.73 -14.68 -11.09
N GLU A 129 -4.74 -15.55 -11.25
CA GLU A 129 -6.11 -15.14 -11.03
C GLU A 129 -6.38 -14.89 -9.54
N LEU A 130 -6.83 -13.68 -9.23
CA LEU A 130 -7.28 -13.26 -7.92
C LEU A 130 -8.69 -12.68 -8.00
N PRO A 131 -9.49 -12.79 -6.92
CA PRO A 131 -10.74 -12.06 -6.83
C PRO A 131 -10.49 -10.55 -6.93
N ASP A 132 -11.54 -9.79 -7.28
CA ASP A 132 -11.47 -8.32 -7.35
C ASP A 132 -10.96 -7.70 -6.03
N PHE A 133 -11.31 -8.33 -4.90
CA PHE A 133 -10.92 -7.90 -3.57
C PHE A 133 -10.71 -9.08 -2.64
N GLU A 134 -9.67 -9.02 -1.82
CA GLU A 134 -9.46 -9.92 -0.70
C GLU A 134 -8.81 -9.21 0.50
N THR A 135 -8.73 -9.91 1.63
CA THR A 135 -8.11 -9.39 2.84
C THR A 135 -7.15 -10.42 3.41
N ILE A 136 -5.88 -10.03 3.55
CA ILE A 136 -4.87 -10.81 4.27
C ILE A 136 -4.91 -10.40 5.74
N ARG A 137 -5.02 -11.37 6.65
CA ARG A 137 -5.03 -11.13 8.10
C ARG A 137 -3.78 -11.73 8.72
N LEU A 138 -3.13 -10.96 9.59
CA LEU A 138 -1.99 -11.45 10.36
C LEU A 138 -2.35 -12.67 11.23
N SER A 139 -3.57 -12.72 11.77
CA SER A 139 -4.07 -13.86 12.55
C SER A 139 -4.06 -15.19 11.82
N ASP A 140 -4.23 -15.18 10.50
CA ASP A 140 -4.31 -16.41 9.70
C ASP A 140 -2.95 -17.13 9.64
N GLN A 141 -1.89 -16.46 10.08
CA GLN A 141 -0.52 -16.98 10.15
C GLN A 141 -0.13 -17.45 11.56
N TYR A 142 -1.03 -17.33 12.54
CA TYR A 142 -0.78 -17.81 13.90
C TYR A 142 -0.96 -19.33 14.01
N ARG A 143 -0.19 -19.94 14.90
CA ARG A 143 -0.27 -21.40 15.15
C ARG A 143 -1.54 -21.82 15.87
N LEU A 144 -2.14 -20.89 16.59
CA LEU A 144 -3.36 -21.09 17.38
C LEU A 144 -4.39 -20.09 16.89
N GLU A 145 -5.54 -20.60 16.48
CA GLU A 145 -6.68 -19.77 16.11
C GLU A 145 -7.37 -19.27 17.39
N GLU A 146 -7.57 -17.96 17.46
CA GLU A 146 -8.32 -17.31 18.52
C GLU A 146 -9.38 -16.41 17.88
N GLU A 147 -10.59 -16.36 18.46
CA GLU A 147 -11.67 -15.50 17.98
C GLU A 147 -11.28 -14.01 18.04
N ASN A 148 -10.52 -13.63 19.07
CA ASN A 148 -10.10 -12.26 19.33
C ASN A 148 -8.59 -12.22 19.59
N PRO A 149 -7.75 -12.32 18.54
CA PRO A 149 -6.31 -12.32 18.70
C PRO A 149 -5.83 -10.99 19.30
N ALA A 150 -4.84 -11.06 20.20
CA ALA A 150 -4.30 -9.87 20.86
C ALA A 150 -3.63 -8.88 19.89
N LEU A 151 -3.13 -9.38 18.75
CA LEU A 151 -2.56 -8.58 17.67
C LEU A 151 -3.22 -8.97 16.36
N GLN A 152 -3.78 -7.98 15.67
CA GLN A 152 -4.39 -8.16 14.36
C GLN A 152 -3.99 -7.01 13.45
N LEU A 153 -3.48 -7.32 12.27
CA LEU A 153 -3.27 -6.38 11.18
C LEU A 153 -3.97 -6.94 9.93
N THR A 154 -4.75 -6.10 9.26
CA THR A 154 -5.47 -6.46 8.04
C THR A 154 -4.93 -5.67 6.86
N VAL A 155 -4.59 -6.38 5.79
CA VAL A 155 -4.15 -5.80 4.51
C VAL A 155 -5.27 -5.99 3.49
N LYS A 156 -5.70 -4.91 2.86
CA LYS A 156 -6.68 -4.93 1.77
C LYS A 156 -5.95 -5.12 0.45
N VAL A 157 -6.30 -6.15 -0.30
CA VAL A 157 -5.71 -6.41 -1.61
C VAL A 157 -6.76 -6.13 -2.68
N TYR A 158 -6.45 -5.23 -3.61
CA TYR A 158 -7.30 -4.93 -4.75
C TYR A 158 -6.65 -5.48 -6.02
N ASN A 159 -7.38 -6.30 -6.77
CA ASN A 159 -6.96 -6.68 -8.12
C ASN A 159 -7.20 -5.49 -9.06
N VAL A 160 -6.12 -5.00 -9.65
CA VAL A 160 -6.12 -3.86 -10.57
C VAL A 160 -5.68 -4.28 -11.97
N ASN A 161 -5.83 -5.56 -12.35
CA ASN A 161 -5.63 -6.00 -13.73
C ASN A 161 -6.73 -5.48 -14.67
N GLU A 162 -6.41 -5.25 -15.96
CA GLU A 162 -7.43 -4.87 -16.95
C GLU A 162 -8.51 -5.95 -17.05
N GLY A 163 -9.78 -5.54 -16.98
CA GLY A 163 -10.94 -6.46 -17.03
C GLY A 163 -11.38 -6.99 -15.66
N SER A 164 -10.59 -6.79 -14.60
CA SER A 164 -11.09 -6.88 -13.22
C SER A 164 -12.02 -5.70 -12.97
N ALA A 165 -13.21 -5.95 -12.42
CA ALA A 165 -14.25 -4.94 -12.27
C ALA A 165 -14.21 -4.32 -10.87
N THR A 166 -13.02 -3.98 -10.39
CA THR A 166 -12.92 -3.29 -9.10
C THR A 166 -13.57 -1.92 -9.20
N GLU A 167 -14.45 -1.64 -8.24
CA GLU A 167 -15.03 -0.31 -8.02
C GLU A 167 -13.94 0.77 -7.90
N LEU A 168 -12.75 0.38 -7.40
CA LEU A 168 -11.55 1.20 -7.35
C LEU A 168 -11.08 1.70 -8.74
N LEU A 169 -11.00 0.82 -9.75
CA LEU A 169 -10.62 1.22 -11.11
C LEU A 169 -11.64 2.15 -11.75
N ASN A 170 -12.93 1.99 -11.43
CA ASN A 170 -13.97 2.88 -11.93
C ASN A 170 -13.92 4.28 -11.27
N LYS A 171 -13.44 4.37 -10.03
CA LYS A 171 -13.32 5.62 -9.26
C LYS A 171 -11.99 6.35 -9.48
N CYS A 172 -10.94 5.64 -9.92
CA CYS A 172 -9.60 6.19 -10.13
C CYS A 172 -9.19 6.02 -11.60
N LYS A 173 -9.38 7.07 -12.40
CA LYS A 173 -9.04 7.10 -13.82
C LYS A 173 -7.56 6.86 -14.04
N ILE A 174 -6.69 7.50 -13.24
CA ILE A 174 -5.23 7.33 -13.40
C ILE A 174 -4.78 5.89 -13.13
N LEU A 175 -5.40 5.22 -12.15
CA LEU A 175 -5.14 3.80 -11.87
C LEU A 175 -5.66 2.92 -13.00
N TRP A 176 -6.84 3.21 -13.56
CA TRP A 176 -7.36 2.51 -14.73
C TRP A 176 -6.46 2.65 -15.96
N GLU A 177 -5.97 3.86 -16.26
CA GLU A 177 -5.02 4.10 -17.35
C GLU A 177 -3.71 3.31 -17.13
N TYR A 178 -3.21 3.29 -15.88
CA TYR A 178 -2.06 2.47 -15.49
C TYR A 178 -2.31 0.97 -15.72
N SER A 179 -3.45 0.45 -15.27
CA SER A 179 -3.81 -0.97 -15.44
C SER A 179 -3.87 -1.39 -16.90
N ARG A 180 -4.46 -0.56 -17.76
CA ARG A 180 -4.51 -0.80 -19.21
C ARG A 180 -3.13 -0.72 -19.86
N PHE A 181 -2.32 0.24 -19.43
CA PHE A 181 -0.94 0.35 -19.90
C PHE A 181 -0.18 -0.94 -19.58
N VAL A 182 -0.23 -1.39 -18.34
CA VAL A 182 0.42 -2.60 -17.85
C VAL A 182 -0.04 -3.88 -18.56
N ALA A 183 -1.29 -3.95 -19.02
CA ALA A 183 -1.80 -5.12 -19.75
C ALA A 183 -1.24 -5.25 -21.18
N ILE A 184 -0.74 -4.16 -21.76
CA ILE A 184 -0.25 -4.11 -23.15
C ILE A 184 1.27 -4.38 -23.24
N VAL A 185 2.02 -4.12 -22.17
CA VAL A 185 3.49 -4.29 -22.07
C VAL A 185 3.89 -5.57 -21.36
#